data_AF-A0A3B1D376-F1
#
_entry.id   AF-A0A3B1D376-F1
#
_cell.length_a   1.000
_cell.length_b   1.000
_cell.length_c   1.000
_cell.angle_alpha   90.00
_cell.angle_beta   90.00
_cell.angle_gamma   90.00
#
_symmetry.space_group_name_H-M   'P 1'
#
loop_
_entity.id
_entity.type
_entity.pdbx_description
1 polymer ?
#
loop_
_entity_poly.entity_id
_entity_poly.type
_entity_poly.pdbx_seq_one_letter_code
_entity_poly.pdbx_strand_id
1 'polypeptide(L)'
;MKLLKIKKLFFFISVIAGIYLSSFVYAADLNINVLAVNATEKQKEKDIVSLLPSELTIDDVLDTDGLSLDYDVDQGAYYVYGKVVLAAKETKTYKVRIRDVWRVDQEKVKQIKEQIDGSLELIENTEYYETGKIKKESLLQRLDHVVGQQERFVDNIERRINSFRIYANELNQIRRKAVSVNYWRSRPPEVEDGNTVNFIIEAKNKLEDKSQVMDSRHYLPAEVKPEHLVDTKGFDVRYDAIKRKSYLTKEEELAAGESKRYEIVIIDIWSIPQPEIEDLKDRTRKTYKLLETTKYVQSAEYLVANIKKNLEAVELSQSKERPVAQHISAYRVNKKRFKTAAEDVTTLEDLLAAIREDLERSKLKNILQKIKGFSSVADIAESILKKPNVNTAWKVIVGILIFVGIVTIVHFTLWGRRSRATKVELEETSEEKEEPVESEKNKE
;
A
#
# COMPACT_ATOMS: atom_id res chain seq x y z
N MET A 1 -45.90 27.41 -21.57
CA MET A 1 -44.64 27.68 -20.81
C MET A 1 -44.66 27.22 -19.34
N LYS A 2 -45.76 26.69 -18.78
CA LYS A 2 -45.81 26.19 -17.38
C LYS A 2 -45.48 24.71 -17.20
N LEU A 3 -45.61 23.88 -18.25
CA LEU A 3 -45.29 22.44 -18.20
C LEU A 3 -43.78 22.11 -18.25
N LEU A 4 -42.93 23.05 -18.68
CA LEU A 4 -41.48 22.82 -18.81
C LEU A 4 -40.71 22.99 -17.48
N LYS A 5 -41.31 23.66 -16.48
CA LYS A 5 -40.68 23.91 -15.17
C LYS A 5 -40.84 22.75 -14.18
N ILE A 6 -41.85 21.90 -14.36
CA ILE A 6 -42.11 20.77 -13.46
C ILE A 6 -41.16 19.59 -13.74
N LYS A 7 -40.71 19.40 -14.99
CA LYS A 7 -39.70 18.38 -15.33
C LYS A 7 -38.29 18.70 -14.81
N LYS A 8 -37.93 19.99 -14.63
CA LYS A 8 -36.62 20.38 -14.10
C LYS A 8 -36.51 20.30 -12.57
N LEU A 9 -37.65 20.35 -11.87
CA LEU A 9 -37.68 20.22 -10.40
C LEU A 9 -37.54 18.75 -9.96
N PHE A 10 -38.08 17.81 -10.73
CA PHE A 10 -37.89 16.37 -10.48
C PHE A 10 -36.46 15.89 -10.79
N PHE A 11 -35.77 16.51 -11.75
CA PHE A 11 -34.38 16.16 -12.07
C PHE A 11 -33.40 16.58 -10.96
N PHE A 12 -33.69 17.67 -10.23
CA PHE A 12 -32.80 18.17 -9.18
C PHE A 12 -32.95 17.42 -7.84
N ILE A 13 -34.14 16.89 -7.53
CA ILE A 13 -34.35 16.04 -6.35
C ILE A 13 -33.76 14.64 -6.58
N SER A 14 -33.69 14.17 -7.83
CA SER A 14 -33.03 12.89 -8.16
C SER A 14 -31.50 12.95 -8.04
N VAL A 15 -30.87 14.13 -8.19
CA VAL A 15 -29.41 14.28 -8.09
C VAL A 15 -28.94 14.41 -6.64
N ILE A 16 -29.79 14.89 -5.72
CA ILE A 16 -29.45 15.00 -4.29
C ILE A 16 -29.76 13.71 -3.52
N ALA A 17 -30.68 12.88 -4.00
CA ALA A 17 -30.86 11.51 -3.50
C ALA A 17 -29.78 10.51 -4.01
N GLY A 18 -29.00 10.89 -5.03
CA GLY A 18 -27.97 10.05 -5.64
C GLY A 18 -26.58 10.08 -4.98
N ILE A 19 -26.37 10.91 -3.95
CA ILE A 19 -25.02 11.11 -3.34
C ILE A 19 -24.89 10.43 -1.95
N TYR A 20 -25.94 9.77 -1.47
CA TYR A 20 -25.88 8.92 -0.26
C TYR A 20 -26.09 7.42 -0.55
N LEU A 21 -25.83 6.97 -1.78
CA LEU A 21 -25.37 5.60 -1.98
C LEU A 21 -23.84 5.63 -1.93
N SER A 22 -23.29 5.81 -0.72
CA SER A 22 -21.99 5.24 -0.42
C SER A 22 -22.12 3.76 -0.72
N SER A 23 -21.54 3.34 -1.84
CA SER A 23 -21.33 1.95 -2.15
C SER A 23 -20.62 1.31 -0.96
N PHE A 24 -21.39 0.72 -0.05
CA PHE A 24 -20.91 -0.41 0.72
C PHE A 24 -20.63 -1.45 -0.33
N VAL A 25 -19.39 -1.45 -0.83
CA VAL A 25 -18.83 -2.61 -1.49
C VAL A 25 -18.94 -3.68 -0.41
N TYR A 26 -19.93 -4.57 -0.56
CA TYR A 26 -20.06 -5.75 0.26
C TYR A 26 -18.77 -6.55 0.03
N ALA A 27 -17.77 -6.29 0.86
CA ALA A 27 -16.66 -7.21 1.04
C ALA A 27 -17.31 -8.54 1.42
N ALA A 28 -16.95 -9.59 0.68
CA ALA A 28 -17.55 -10.89 0.89
C ALA A 28 -17.30 -11.34 2.34
N ASP A 29 -18.30 -11.96 2.96
CA ASP A 29 -18.13 -12.52 4.29
C ASP A 29 -17.35 -13.84 4.16
N LEU A 30 -16.38 -14.04 5.06
CA LEU A 30 -15.58 -15.24 5.16
C LEU A 30 -15.76 -15.87 6.53
N ASN A 31 -15.56 -17.18 6.63
CA ASN A 31 -15.61 -17.89 7.91
C ASN A 31 -14.22 -18.47 8.23
N ILE A 32 -13.68 -18.11 9.39
CA ILE A 32 -12.51 -18.78 9.98
C ILE A 32 -13.02 -19.89 10.89
N ASN A 33 -12.61 -21.12 10.61
CA ASN A 33 -13.01 -22.28 11.40
C ASN A 33 -12.05 -22.48 12.58
N VAL A 34 -12.56 -22.34 13.80
CA VAL A 34 -11.83 -22.60 15.04
C VAL A 34 -12.23 -23.97 15.58
N LEU A 35 -11.27 -24.88 15.67
CA LEU A 35 -11.50 -26.28 16.03
C LEU A 35 -11.24 -26.54 17.52
N ALA A 36 -12.23 -27.12 18.19
CA ALA A 36 -12.12 -27.60 19.55
C ALA A 36 -12.25 -29.13 19.57
N VAL A 37 -11.15 -29.82 19.86
CA VAL A 37 -11.08 -31.29 19.88
C VAL A 37 -10.89 -31.81 21.29
N ASN A 38 -11.74 -32.76 21.71
CA ASN A 38 -11.51 -33.59 22.89
C ASN A 38 -11.00 -34.98 22.48
N ALA A 39 -9.72 -35.25 22.70
CA ALA A 39 -9.12 -36.54 22.36
C ALA A 39 -9.37 -37.65 23.42
N THR A 40 -10.02 -37.32 24.54
CA THR A 40 -10.20 -38.25 25.67
C THR A 40 -11.52 -39.02 25.61
N GLU A 41 -11.59 -40.15 26.32
CA GLU A 41 -12.80 -40.99 26.45
C GLU A 41 -13.82 -40.44 27.45
N LYS A 42 -13.57 -39.26 28.04
CA LYS A 42 -14.44 -38.64 29.04
C LYS A 42 -14.82 -37.24 28.59
N GLN A 43 -15.96 -36.78 29.04
CA GLN A 43 -16.35 -35.38 28.89
C GLN A 43 -15.32 -34.49 29.58
N LYS A 44 -14.90 -33.43 28.91
CA LYS A 44 -13.89 -32.51 29.44
C LYS A 44 -14.21 -31.08 29.01
N GLU A 45 -14.04 -30.16 29.96
CA GLU A 45 -14.01 -28.73 29.67
C GLU A 45 -12.64 -28.36 29.08
N LYS A 46 -12.66 -27.63 27.97
CA LYS A 46 -11.46 -27.20 27.26
C LYS A 46 -11.51 -25.70 27.03
N ASP A 47 -10.44 -25.01 27.40
CA ASP A 47 -10.22 -23.62 27.04
C ASP A 47 -9.79 -23.55 25.57
N ILE A 48 -10.51 -22.75 24.78
CA ILE A 48 -10.16 -22.42 23.41
C ILE A 48 -9.48 -21.05 23.44
N VAL A 49 -8.33 -20.95 22.78
CA VAL A 49 -7.70 -19.69 22.41
C VAL A 49 -7.21 -19.84 20.97
N SER A 50 -7.71 -19.00 20.07
CA SER A 50 -7.30 -19.02 18.66
C SER A 50 -7.06 -17.60 18.20
N LEU A 51 -5.82 -17.33 17.76
CA LEU A 51 -5.46 -16.06 17.15
C LEU A 51 -6.12 -15.94 15.78
N LEU A 52 -6.68 -14.76 15.53
CA LEU A 52 -7.16 -14.37 14.22
C LEU A 52 -5.99 -13.72 13.44
N PRO A 53 -6.08 -13.68 12.11
CA PRO A 53 -5.12 -12.95 11.29
C PRO A 53 -4.95 -11.48 11.74
N SER A 54 -3.70 -11.01 11.82
CA SER A 54 -3.34 -9.68 12.32
C SER A 54 -3.84 -8.51 11.44
N GLU A 55 -4.28 -8.78 10.21
CA GLU A 55 -4.83 -7.76 9.31
C GLU A 55 -6.26 -7.34 9.66
N LEU A 56 -6.97 -8.11 10.50
CA LEU A 56 -8.34 -7.82 10.88
C LEU A 56 -8.41 -6.71 11.92
N THR A 57 -9.38 -5.82 11.74
CA THR A 57 -9.81 -4.88 12.77
C THR A 57 -11.03 -5.41 13.51
N ILE A 58 -11.41 -4.76 14.62
CA ILE A 58 -12.63 -5.12 15.35
C ILE A 58 -13.88 -5.02 14.47
N ASP A 59 -13.91 -4.04 13.56
CA ASP A 59 -15.02 -3.81 12.62
C ASP A 59 -15.11 -4.87 11.51
N ASP A 60 -14.07 -5.70 11.36
CA ASP A 60 -14.04 -6.80 10.42
C ASP A 60 -14.49 -8.12 11.04
N VAL A 61 -14.66 -8.21 12.37
CA VAL A 61 -15.23 -9.39 13.04
C VAL A 61 -16.74 -9.22 13.16
N LEU A 62 -17.49 -9.99 12.36
CA LEU A 62 -18.94 -9.86 12.23
C LEU A 62 -19.68 -10.75 13.23
N ASP A 63 -19.14 -11.94 13.51
CA ASP A 63 -19.75 -12.93 14.41
C ASP A 63 -18.67 -13.89 14.93
N THR A 64 -18.62 -14.11 16.24
CA THR A 64 -17.64 -14.99 16.89
C THR A 64 -18.19 -16.38 17.19
N ASP A 65 -19.44 -16.67 16.81
CA ASP A 65 -20.13 -17.94 17.06
C ASP A 65 -20.19 -18.31 18.56
N GLY A 66 -20.45 -17.29 19.39
CA GLY A 66 -20.56 -17.42 20.84
C GLY A 66 -19.24 -17.43 21.61
N LEU A 67 -18.10 -17.28 20.93
CA LEU A 67 -16.80 -17.05 21.57
C LEU A 67 -16.61 -15.57 21.94
N SER A 68 -15.77 -15.30 22.94
CA SER A 68 -15.36 -13.94 23.30
C SER A 68 -14.19 -13.49 22.40
N LEU A 69 -14.13 -12.20 22.09
CA LEU A 69 -13.06 -11.58 21.30
C LEU A 69 -12.24 -10.66 22.20
N ASP A 70 -10.92 -10.71 22.09
CA ASP A 70 -10.01 -9.77 22.75
C ASP A 70 -8.80 -9.47 21.84
N TYR A 71 -7.95 -8.52 22.24
CA TYR A 71 -6.75 -8.13 21.51
C TYR A 71 -5.48 -8.49 22.27
N ASP A 72 -4.63 -9.31 21.65
CA ASP A 72 -3.29 -9.62 22.18
C ASP A 72 -2.33 -8.52 21.74
N VAL A 73 -1.90 -7.69 22.69
CA VAL A 73 -0.98 -6.56 22.46
C VAL A 73 0.42 -7.04 22.06
N ASP A 74 0.87 -8.18 22.56
CA ASP A 74 2.21 -8.71 22.29
C ASP A 74 2.28 -9.27 20.87
N GLN A 75 1.21 -9.93 20.42
CA GLN A 75 1.12 -10.52 19.08
C GLN A 75 0.53 -9.54 18.05
N GLY A 76 -0.05 -8.44 18.50
CA GLY A 76 -0.66 -7.41 17.66
C GLY A 76 -1.86 -7.92 16.86
N ALA A 77 -2.63 -8.85 17.42
CA ALA A 77 -3.72 -9.53 16.73
C ALA A 77 -4.91 -9.79 17.66
N TYR A 78 -6.11 -9.79 17.08
CA TYR A 78 -7.30 -10.25 17.80
C TYR A 78 -7.25 -11.77 18.00
N TYR A 79 -7.82 -12.25 19.08
CA TYR A 79 -8.02 -13.68 19.31
C TYR A 79 -9.42 -13.95 19.84
N VAL A 80 -9.95 -15.12 19.48
CA VAL A 80 -11.18 -15.62 20.06
C VAL A 80 -10.87 -16.62 21.15
N TYR A 81 -11.64 -16.55 22.24
CA TYR A 81 -11.48 -17.43 23.40
C TYR A 81 -12.80 -17.79 24.04
N GLY A 82 -12.81 -18.88 24.80
CA GLY A 82 -13.97 -19.33 25.54
C GLY A 82 -13.79 -20.73 26.12
N LYS A 83 -14.65 -21.07 27.09
CA LYS A 83 -14.67 -22.41 27.68
C LYS A 83 -15.77 -23.23 27.03
N VAL A 84 -15.42 -24.43 26.59
CA VAL A 84 -16.37 -25.32 25.94
C VAL A 84 -16.34 -26.69 26.59
N VAL A 85 -17.51 -27.25 26.83
CA VAL A 85 -17.66 -28.62 27.30
C VAL A 85 -17.82 -29.51 26.08
N LEU A 86 -16.90 -30.47 25.92
CA LEU A 86 -16.89 -31.42 24.81
C LEU A 86 -17.12 -32.83 25.35
N ALA A 87 -18.00 -33.60 24.70
CA ALA A 87 -18.19 -35.01 24.97
C ALA A 87 -16.93 -35.83 24.60
N ALA A 88 -16.92 -37.11 25.00
CA ALA A 88 -15.83 -38.02 24.65
C ALA A 88 -15.63 -38.08 23.13
N LYS A 89 -14.39 -37.90 22.66
CA LYS A 89 -14.03 -37.88 21.22
C LYS A 89 -14.74 -36.83 20.37
N GLU A 90 -15.42 -35.84 20.97
CA GLU A 90 -16.12 -34.81 20.21
C GLU A 90 -15.15 -33.80 19.59
N THR A 91 -15.44 -33.42 18.35
CA THR A 91 -14.84 -32.25 17.69
C THR A 91 -15.94 -31.27 17.35
N LYS A 92 -15.81 -30.04 17.87
CA LYS A 92 -16.74 -28.94 17.58
C LYS A 92 -16.01 -27.82 16.84
N THR A 93 -16.64 -27.31 15.79
CA THR A 93 -16.10 -26.22 14.97
C THR A 93 -16.91 -24.97 15.22
N TYR A 94 -16.22 -23.89 15.61
CA TYR A 94 -16.80 -22.55 15.75
C TYR A 94 -16.48 -21.75 14.49
N LYS A 95 -17.49 -21.12 13.88
CA LYS A 95 -17.35 -20.38 12.62
C LYS A 95 -17.32 -18.89 12.89
N VAL A 96 -16.11 -18.35 13.02
CA VAL A 96 -15.91 -16.90 13.19
C VAL A 96 -16.11 -16.22 11.84
N ARG A 97 -17.23 -15.50 11.69
CA ARG A 97 -17.59 -14.76 10.48
C ARG A 97 -16.88 -13.41 10.49
N ILE A 98 -16.19 -13.11 9.40
CA ILE A 98 -15.37 -11.92 9.24
C ILE A 98 -15.60 -11.29 7.87
N ARG A 99 -15.28 -10.00 7.74
CA ARG A 99 -15.21 -9.31 6.47
C ARG A 99 -13.93 -9.70 5.73
N ASP A 100 -14.03 -9.94 4.42
CA ASP A 100 -12.84 -10.21 3.60
C ASP A 100 -11.98 -8.96 3.38
N VAL A 101 -10.89 -8.86 4.14
CA VAL A 101 -9.88 -7.81 4.01
C VAL A 101 -8.72 -8.19 3.09
N TRP A 102 -8.66 -9.45 2.63
CA TRP A 102 -7.53 -9.96 1.83
C TRP A 102 -7.80 -9.94 0.34
N ARG A 103 -8.95 -9.43 -0.09
CA ARG A 103 -9.25 -9.24 -1.50
C ARG A 103 -8.68 -7.92 -2.00
N VAL A 104 -7.98 -7.99 -3.13
CA VAL A 104 -7.60 -6.79 -3.86
C VAL A 104 -8.86 -6.17 -4.46
N ASP A 105 -9.17 -4.96 -4.02
CA ASP A 105 -10.30 -4.17 -4.51
C ASP A 105 -10.10 -3.81 -5.98
N GLN A 106 -11.06 -4.20 -6.82
CA GLN A 106 -11.03 -3.98 -8.26
C GLN A 106 -11.07 -2.49 -8.62
N GLU A 107 -11.71 -1.65 -7.78
CA GLU A 107 -11.70 -0.21 -7.98
C GLU A 107 -10.30 0.37 -7.72
N LYS A 108 -9.57 -0.16 -6.71
CA LYS A 108 -8.17 0.22 -6.48
C LYS A 108 -7.28 -0.23 -7.64
N VAL A 109 -7.49 -1.41 -8.20
CA VAL A 109 -6.75 -1.89 -9.39
C VAL A 109 -6.99 -0.94 -10.56
N LYS A 110 -8.24 -0.57 -10.82
CA LYS A 110 -8.61 0.36 -11.87
C LYS A 110 -7.95 1.73 -11.67
N GLN A 111 -8.00 2.29 -10.47
CA GLN A 111 -7.32 3.54 -10.14
C GLN A 111 -5.80 3.47 -10.36
N ILE A 112 -5.16 2.35 -10.04
CA ILE A 112 -3.73 2.15 -10.31
C ILE A 112 -3.48 2.13 -11.83
N LYS A 113 -4.31 1.44 -12.61
CA LYS A 113 -4.21 1.43 -14.08
C LYS A 113 -4.34 2.85 -14.65
N GLU A 114 -5.34 3.60 -14.22
CA GLU A 114 -5.53 5.01 -14.59
C GLU A 114 -4.33 5.89 -14.19
N GLN A 115 -3.73 5.68 -13.02
CA GLN A 115 -2.52 6.40 -12.59
C GLN A 115 -1.29 6.08 -13.45
N ILE A 116 -1.15 4.81 -13.87
CA ILE A 116 -0.08 4.37 -14.78
C ILE A 116 -0.25 5.08 -16.13
N ASP A 117 -1.47 5.06 -16.68
CA ASP A 117 -1.79 5.69 -17.96
C ASP A 117 -1.57 7.20 -17.93
N GLY A 118 -2.16 7.88 -16.95
CA GLY A 118 -2.03 9.34 -16.81
C GLY A 118 -0.59 9.78 -16.61
N SER A 119 0.25 8.98 -15.95
CA SER A 119 1.66 9.33 -15.78
C SER A 119 2.49 9.16 -17.05
N LEU A 120 2.12 8.21 -17.93
CA LEU A 120 2.72 8.11 -19.26
C LEU A 120 2.33 9.30 -20.14
N GLU A 121 1.06 9.74 -20.09
CA GLU A 121 0.58 10.92 -20.83
C GLU A 121 1.37 12.18 -20.45
N LEU A 122 1.69 12.36 -19.16
CA LEU A 122 2.47 13.50 -18.68
C LEU A 122 3.89 13.59 -19.29
N ILE A 123 4.43 12.49 -19.80
CA ILE A 123 5.77 12.42 -20.38
C ILE A 123 5.76 12.24 -21.91
N GLU A 124 4.59 12.31 -22.56
CA GLU A 124 4.42 12.02 -23.99
C GLU A 124 5.31 12.86 -24.91
N ASN A 125 5.53 14.13 -24.57
CA ASN A 125 6.34 15.06 -25.35
C ASN A 125 7.76 15.21 -24.79
N THR A 126 8.29 14.18 -24.12
CA THR A 126 9.61 14.20 -23.51
C THR A 126 10.49 13.08 -24.04
N GLU A 127 11.81 13.22 -23.84
CA GLU A 127 12.78 12.16 -24.17
C GLU A 127 12.50 10.82 -23.44
N TYR A 128 11.69 10.83 -22.38
CA TYR A 128 11.38 9.67 -21.56
C TYR A 128 10.20 8.84 -22.09
N TYR A 129 9.47 9.29 -23.12
CA TYR A 129 8.21 8.64 -23.54
C TYR A 129 8.39 7.18 -23.96
N GLU A 130 9.36 6.89 -24.83
CA GLU A 130 9.60 5.52 -25.31
C GLU A 130 10.01 4.59 -24.17
N THR A 131 10.85 5.07 -23.26
CA THR A 131 11.19 4.33 -22.04
C THR A 131 10.01 4.19 -21.07
N GLY A 132 9.11 5.17 -21.05
CA GLY A 132 7.87 5.15 -20.31
C GLY A 132 6.93 4.04 -20.78
N LYS A 133 6.81 3.81 -22.09
CA LYS A 133 5.97 2.71 -22.62
C LYS A 133 6.39 1.34 -22.08
N ILE A 134 7.71 1.08 -22.01
CA ILE A 134 8.26 -0.16 -21.46
C ILE A 134 7.92 -0.30 -19.97
N LYS A 135 8.05 0.79 -19.21
CA LYS A 135 7.72 0.83 -17.77
C LYS A 135 6.24 0.63 -17.51
N LYS A 136 5.38 1.24 -18.32
CA LYS A 136 3.93 1.03 -18.28
C LYS A 136 3.62 -0.46 -18.42
N GLU A 137 4.16 -1.10 -19.46
CA GLU A 137 3.93 -2.52 -19.71
C GLU A 137 4.38 -3.38 -18.52
N SER A 138 5.59 -3.12 -18.00
CA SER A 138 6.11 -3.81 -16.81
C SER A 138 5.20 -3.64 -15.58
N LEU A 139 4.70 -2.44 -15.31
CA LEU A 139 3.80 -2.20 -14.17
C LEU A 139 2.45 -2.90 -14.35
N LEU A 140 1.90 -2.90 -15.57
CA LEU A 140 0.64 -3.57 -15.88
C LEU A 140 0.76 -5.09 -15.76
N GLN A 141 1.82 -5.69 -16.32
CA GLN A 141 2.08 -7.13 -16.18
C GLN A 141 2.21 -7.56 -14.72
N ARG A 142 2.95 -6.79 -13.91
CA ARG A 142 3.08 -7.06 -12.46
C ARG A 142 1.75 -6.93 -11.73
N LEU A 143 0.95 -5.92 -12.07
CA LEU A 143 -0.39 -5.72 -11.49
C LEU A 143 -1.33 -6.87 -11.85
N ASP A 144 -1.37 -7.26 -13.12
CA ASP A 144 -2.20 -8.35 -13.62
C ASP A 144 -1.78 -9.69 -13.00
N HIS A 145 -0.48 -9.92 -12.79
CA HIS A 145 0.00 -11.09 -12.03
C HIS A 145 -0.53 -11.11 -10.60
N VAL A 146 -0.42 -9.99 -9.86
CA VAL A 146 -0.94 -9.89 -8.47
C VAL A 146 -2.44 -10.20 -8.43
N VAL A 147 -3.21 -9.64 -9.36
CA VAL A 147 -4.66 -9.87 -9.45
C VAL A 147 -4.97 -11.32 -9.82
N GLY A 148 -4.28 -11.89 -10.81
CA GLY A 148 -4.47 -13.28 -11.22
C GLY A 148 -4.14 -14.30 -10.13
N GLN A 149 -3.13 -14.03 -9.29
CA GLN A 149 -2.82 -14.89 -8.13
C GLN A 149 -3.89 -14.83 -7.04
N GLN A 150 -4.58 -13.71 -6.90
CA GLN A 150 -5.71 -13.59 -5.97
C GLN A 150 -6.95 -14.33 -6.46
N GLU A 151 -7.22 -14.28 -7.77
CA GLU A 151 -8.34 -14.99 -8.41
C GLU A 151 -8.19 -16.52 -8.36
N ARG A 152 -6.96 -17.03 -8.43
CA ARG A 152 -6.68 -18.49 -8.35
C ARG A 152 -7.04 -19.12 -7.02
N PHE A 153 -7.05 -18.36 -5.93
CA PHE A 153 -7.28 -18.87 -4.57
C PHE A 153 -8.56 -18.34 -3.95
N VAL A 154 -9.57 -18.03 -4.78
CA VAL A 154 -10.87 -17.57 -4.29
C VAL A 154 -11.44 -18.59 -3.31
N ASP A 155 -11.50 -19.88 -3.64
CA ASP A 155 -12.22 -20.81 -2.75
C ASP A 155 -11.43 -21.27 -1.50
N ASN A 156 -10.18 -20.82 -1.32
CA ASN A 156 -9.32 -21.23 -0.20
C ASN A 156 -8.82 -20.01 0.60
N ILE A 157 -9.46 -19.75 1.74
CA ILE A 157 -9.15 -18.64 2.66
C ILE A 157 -7.67 -18.61 3.05
N GLU A 158 -7.09 -19.74 3.45
CA GLU A 158 -5.70 -19.79 3.90
C GLU A 158 -4.74 -19.41 2.76
N ARG A 159 -4.96 -19.97 1.57
CA ARG A 159 -4.17 -19.63 0.38
C ARG A 159 -4.38 -18.18 -0.05
N ARG A 160 -5.59 -17.63 0.09
CA ARG A 160 -5.89 -16.23 -0.20
C ARG A 160 -5.17 -15.28 0.74
N ILE A 161 -5.22 -15.52 2.05
CA ILE A 161 -4.49 -14.76 3.07
C ILE A 161 -2.99 -14.79 2.77
N ASN A 162 -2.44 -15.97 2.46
CA ASN A 162 -1.02 -16.12 2.13
C ASN A 162 -0.65 -15.35 0.86
N SER A 163 -1.43 -15.49 -0.21
CA SER A 163 -1.24 -14.74 -1.45
C SER A 163 -1.30 -13.23 -1.20
N PHE A 164 -2.26 -12.76 -0.40
CA PHE A 164 -2.38 -11.33 -0.08
C PHE A 164 -1.14 -10.83 0.66
N ARG A 165 -0.68 -11.54 1.69
CA ARG A 165 0.53 -11.16 2.45
C ARG A 165 1.78 -11.10 1.58
N ILE A 166 1.91 -12.01 0.63
CA ILE A 166 3.01 -12.05 -0.33
C ILE A 166 2.98 -10.81 -1.25
N TYR A 167 1.80 -10.47 -1.78
CA TYR A 167 1.66 -9.46 -2.84
C TYR A 167 1.23 -8.07 -2.36
N ALA A 168 0.85 -7.88 -1.10
CA ALA A 168 0.41 -6.57 -0.57
C ALA A 168 1.48 -5.48 -0.73
N ASN A 169 2.74 -5.82 -0.46
CA ASN A 169 3.86 -4.88 -0.67
C ASN A 169 4.07 -4.59 -2.16
N GLU A 170 3.85 -5.58 -3.03
CA GLU A 170 3.99 -5.42 -4.48
C GLU A 170 2.97 -4.43 -5.04
N LEU A 171 1.69 -4.57 -4.64
CA LEU A 171 0.63 -3.64 -5.02
C LEU A 171 0.98 -2.20 -4.61
N ASN A 172 1.51 -2.01 -3.39
CA ASN A 172 1.96 -0.71 -2.90
C ASN A 172 3.17 -0.16 -3.66
N GLN A 173 4.10 -1.02 -4.11
CA GLN A 173 5.22 -0.60 -4.95
C GLN A 173 4.76 -0.17 -6.34
N ILE A 174 3.85 -0.92 -6.96
CA ILE A 174 3.27 -0.57 -8.26
C ILE A 174 2.59 0.80 -8.15
N ARG A 175 1.73 1.01 -7.15
CA ARG A 175 1.07 2.29 -6.91
C ARG A 175 2.06 3.45 -6.73
N ARG A 176 3.11 3.26 -5.92
CA ARG A 176 4.13 4.31 -5.72
C ARG A 176 4.91 4.62 -7.00
N LYS A 177 5.29 3.60 -7.77
CA LYS A 177 5.97 3.77 -9.06
C LYS A 177 5.05 4.45 -10.08
N ALA A 178 3.77 4.07 -10.12
CA ALA A 178 2.76 4.63 -11.01
C ALA A 178 2.67 6.16 -10.91
N VAL A 179 2.78 6.74 -9.71
CA VAL A 179 2.70 8.20 -9.51
C VAL A 179 4.06 8.91 -9.39
N SER A 180 5.16 8.19 -9.53
CA SER A 180 6.50 8.74 -9.28
C SER A 180 7.11 9.37 -10.52
N VAL A 181 7.26 10.69 -10.52
CA VAL A 181 7.94 11.44 -11.59
C VAL A 181 9.35 10.89 -11.84
N ASN A 182 10.09 10.59 -10.76
CA ASN A 182 11.45 10.04 -10.86
C ASN A 182 11.44 8.65 -11.50
N TYR A 183 10.48 7.80 -11.14
CA TYR A 183 10.34 6.49 -11.78
C TYR A 183 10.08 6.61 -13.27
N TRP A 184 9.24 7.54 -13.72
CA TRP A 184 8.95 7.71 -15.15
C TRP A 184 10.10 8.32 -15.94
N ARG A 185 10.93 9.16 -15.29
CA ARG A 185 12.09 9.81 -15.91
C ARG A 185 13.39 9.00 -15.85
N SER A 186 13.45 7.95 -15.02
CA SER A 186 14.66 7.13 -14.96
C SER A 186 14.88 6.36 -16.27
N ARG A 187 16.06 5.79 -16.47
CA ARG A 187 16.24 4.81 -17.54
C ARG A 187 15.53 3.50 -17.16
N PRO A 188 14.88 2.81 -18.11
CA PRO A 188 14.25 1.54 -17.81
C PRO A 188 15.35 0.56 -17.38
N PRO A 189 15.09 -0.30 -16.39
CA PRO A 189 15.96 -1.44 -16.17
C PRO A 189 16.01 -2.20 -17.50
N GLU A 190 17.20 -2.38 -18.08
CA GLU A 190 17.38 -3.42 -19.09
C GLU A 190 16.95 -4.72 -18.42
N VAL A 191 15.96 -5.38 -18.99
CA VAL A 191 15.60 -6.74 -18.58
C VAL A 191 16.74 -7.59 -19.10
N GLU A 192 17.82 -7.68 -18.32
CA GLU A 192 18.80 -8.73 -18.53
C GLU A 192 18.04 -10.04 -18.39
N ASP A 193 18.02 -10.84 -19.48
CA ASP A 193 17.57 -12.23 -19.42
C ASP A 193 18.20 -12.88 -18.19
N GLY A 194 17.33 -13.36 -17.30
CA GLY A 194 17.60 -13.45 -15.88
C GLY A 194 18.87 -14.22 -15.55
N ASN A 195 19.85 -13.51 -14.96
CA ASN A 195 20.82 -14.16 -14.10
C ASN A 195 20.04 -14.95 -13.05
N THR A 196 20.20 -16.27 -13.02
CA THR A 196 19.55 -17.13 -12.03
C THR A 196 20.55 -17.54 -10.97
N VAL A 197 20.04 -17.77 -9.77
CA VAL A 197 20.82 -18.24 -8.63
C VAL A 197 20.22 -19.56 -8.15
N ASN A 198 21.09 -20.55 -7.99
CA ASN A 198 20.72 -21.88 -7.55
C ASN A 198 20.79 -21.97 -6.03
N PHE A 199 19.67 -22.32 -5.41
CA PHE A 199 19.56 -22.61 -3.99
C PHE A 199 19.54 -24.10 -3.77
N ILE A 200 20.55 -24.61 -3.07
CA ILE A 200 20.57 -26.01 -2.65
C ILE A 200 19.86 -26.12 -1.31
N ILE A 201 18.74 -26.84 -1.29
CA ILE A 201 18.04 -27.22 -0.06
C ILE A 201 18.24 -28.72 0.17
N GLU A 202 18.47 -29.11 1.42
CA GLU A 202 18.70 -30.50 1.81
C GLU A 202 17.62 -30.97 2.79
N ALA A 203 16.92 -32.04 2.41
CA ALA A 203 15.97 -32.75 3.26
C ALA A 203 16.62 -34.06 3.71
N LYS A 204 16.83 -34.21 5.02
CA LYS A 204 17.51 -35.38 5.60
C LYS A 204 16.64 -36.08 6.63
N ASN A 205 16.43 -37.38 6.45
CA ASN A 205 15.88 -38.25 7.48
C ASN A 205 16.92 -38.45 8.59
N LYS A 206 16.61 -37.98 9.80
CA LYS A 206 17.48 -38.14 10.98
C LYS A 206 17.39 -39.53 11.61
N LEU A 207 16.38 -40.33 11.28
CA LEU A 207 16.24 -41.70 11.75
C LEU A 207 17.05 -42.63 10.84
N GLU A 208 17.98 -43.36 11.42
CA GLU A 208 18.90 -44.26 10.69
C GLU A 208 18.31 -45.65 10.47
N ASP A 209 17.18 -45.95 11.12
CA ASP A 209 16.59 -47.27 11.21
C ASP A 209 15.19 -47.38 10.56
N LYS A 210 14.51 -46.25 10.27
CA LYS A 210 13.14 -46.24 9.74
C LYS A 210 12.88 -45.15 8.71
N SER A 211 12.05 -45.49 7.72
CA SER A 211 11.44 -44.53 6.79
C SER A 211 10.45 -43.65 7.55
N GLN A 212 10.37 -42.37 7.19
CA GLN A 212 9.35 -41.46 7.70
C GLN A 212 8.91 -40.46 6.65
N VAL A 213 7.61 -40.11 6.71
CA VAL A 213 7.06 -38.96 5.99
C VAL A 213 7.48 -37.69 6.73
N MET A 214 8.21 -36.82 6.06
CA MET A 214 8.70 -35.56 6.61
C MET A 214 8.09 -34.37 5.87
N ASP A 215 7.72 -33.34 6.63
CA ASP A 215 7.39 -32.01 6.10
C ASP A 215 8.65 -31.14 6.13
N SER A 216 9.31 -31.03 4.98
CA SER A 216 10.57 -30.30 4.83
C SER A 216 10.29 -28.81 4.63
N ARG A 217 10.62 -27.98 5.64
CA ARG A 217 10.42 -26.52 5.61
C ARG A 217 11.73 -25.76 5.42
N HIS A 218 11.82 -24.97 4.36
CA HIS A 218 12.99 -24.16 4.04
C HIS A 218 12.62 -22.68 3.86
N TYR A 219 13.07 -21.82 4.77
CA TYR A 219 12.82 -20.39 4.67
C TYR A 219 13.63 -19.74 3.57
N LEU A 220 12.96 -18.96 2.75
CA LEU A 220 13.58 -18.14 1.70
C LEU A 220 14.12 -16.84 2.30
N PRO A 221 15.12 -16.21 1.67
CA PRO A 221 15.50 -14.84 1.99
C PRO A 221 14.29 -13.90 1.92
N ALA A 222 14.24 -12.90 2.79
CA ALA A 222 13.08 -12.01 2.94
C ALA A 222 12.74 -11.21 1.66
N GLU A 223 13.72 -11.07 0.77
CA GLU A 223 13.59 -10.41 -0.53
C GLU A 223 12.90 -11.29 -1.59
N VAL A 224 12.92 -12.62 -1.42
CA VAL A 224 12.39 -13.57 -2.40
C VAL A 224 10.87 -13.67 -2.27
N LYS A 225 10.21 -13.60 -3.42
CA LYS A 225 8.78 -13.77 -3.58
C LYS A 225 8.50 -14.90 -4.56
N PRO A 226 7.27 -15.43 -4.63
CA PRO A 226 6.95 -16.52 -5.53
C PRO A 226 7.23 -16.22 -7.00
N GLU A 227 7.04 -14.97 -7.46
CA GLU A 227 7.35 -14.60 -8.84
C GLU A 227 8.84 -14.68 -9.20
N HIS A 228 9.74 -14.72 -8.21
CA HIS A 228 11.17 -14.89 -8.43
C HIS A 228 11.58 -16.37 -8.51
N LEU A 229 10.68 -17.31 -8.21
CA LEU A 229 10.98 -18.74 -8.24
C LEU A 229 10.71 -19.27 -9.65
N VAL A 230 11.77 -19.73 -10.30
CA VAL A 230 11.72 -20.27 -11.67
C VAL A 230 11.37 -21.77 -11.64
N ASP A 231 12.00 -22.51 -10.73
CA ASP A 231 11.76 -23.94 -10.54
C ASP A 231 11.82 -24.29 -9.05
N THR A 232 10.70 -24.77 -8.53
CA THR A 232 10.57 -25.16 -7.11
C THR A 232 10.73 -26.66 -6.88
N LYS A 233 11.00 -27.48 -7.89
CA LYS A 233 11.14 -28.96 -7.78
C LYS A 233 10.00 -29.64 -7.00
N GLY A 234 8.79 -29.12 -7.16
CA GLY A 234 7.58 -29.61 -6.52
C GLY A 234 7.40 -29.19 -5.06
N PHE A 235 8.13 -28.17 -4.59
CA PHE A 235 7.85 -27.52 -3.30
C PHE A 235 6.72 -26.50 -3.45
N ASP A 236 5.84 -26.46 -2.45
CA ASP A 236 4.82 -25.44 -2.27
C ASP A 236 5.43 -24.22 -1.57
N VAL A 237 5.07 -23.02 -2.03
CA VAL A 237 5.49 -21.76 -1.40
C VAL A 237 4.43 -21.31 -0.40
N ARG A 238 4.83 -21.10 0.85
CA ARG A 238 3.97 -20.60 1.94
C ARG A 238 4.59 -19.39 2.61
N TYR A 239 3.84 -18.70 3.47
CA TYR A 239 4.30 -17.54 4.21
C TYR A 239 4.10 -17.75 5.71
N ASP A 240 5.16 -17.50 6.49
CA ASP A 240 5.12 -17.51 7.94
C ASP A 240 4.87 -16.08 8.43
N ALA A 241 3.67 -15.83 8.98
CA ALA A 241 3.26 -14.50 9.43
C ALA A 241 4.07 -13.99 10.63
N ILE A 242 4.52 -14.88 11.51
CA ILE A 242 5.29 -14.54 12.71
C ILE A 242 6.70 -14.13 12.28
N LYS A 243 7.34 -14.93 11.43
CA LYS A 243 8.71 -14.64 10.94
C LYS A 243 8.74 -13.64 9.78
N ARG A 244 7.58 -13.31 9.22
CA ARG A 244 7.37 -12.46 8.05
C ARG A 244 8.21 -12.89 6.84
N LYS A 245 8.30 -14.20 6.60
CA LYS A 245 9.15 -14.80 5.55
C LYS A 245 8.40 -15.87 4.77
N SER A 246 8.65 -15.92 3.47
CA SER A 246 8.24 -17.03 2.63
C SER A 246 9.09 -18.27 2.93
N TYR A 247 8.50 -19.45 2.80
CA TYR A 247 9.19 -20.72 2.93
C TYR A 247 8.67 -21.72 1.91
N LEU A 248 9.55 -22.63 1.50
CA LEU A 248 9.25 -23.80 0.70
C LEU A 248 8.88 -24.96 1.61
N THR A 249 7.82 -25.68 1.28
CA THR A 249 7.34 -26.85 2.04
C THR A 249 7.06 -27.99 1.08
N LYS A 250 7.41 -29.21 1.48
CA LYS A 250 7.11 -30.42 0.72
C LYS A 250 6.99 -31.58 1.69
N GLU A 251 5.88 -32.30 1.59
CA GLU A 251 5.71 -33.58 2.26
C GLU A 251 6.28 -34.68 1.38
N GLU A 252 7.22 -35.45 1.92
CA GLU A 252 7.84 -36.55 1.21
C GLU A 252 8.25 -37.68 2.15
N GLU A 253 8.19 -38.91 1.65
CA GLU A 253 8.73 -40.07 2.35
C GLU A 253 10.23 -40.20 2.06
N LEU A 254 11.03 -40.26 3.12
CA LEU A 254 12.47 -40.46 3.07
C LEU A 254 12.83 -41.77 3.77
N ALA A 255 13.62 -42.61 3.09
CA ALA A 255 14.15 -43.84 3.65
C ALA A 255 15.09 -43.55 4.83
N ALA A 256 15.42 -44.59 5.60
CA ALA A 256 16.27 -44.49 6.77
C ALA A 256 17.65 -43.90 6.41
N GLY A 257 18.03 -42.80 7.07
CA GLY A 257 19.27 -42.06 6.80
C GLY A 257 19.36 -41.35 5.44
N GLU A 258 18.29 -41.38 4.62
CA GLU A 258 18.29 -40.78 3.28
C GLU A 258 18.40 -39.24 3.37
N SER A 259 19.25 -38.66 2.51
CA SER A 259 19.35 -37.23 2.29
C SER A 259 19.11 -36.91 0.82
N LYS A 260 18.12 -36.06 0.54
CA LYS A 260 17.82 -35.55 -0.80
C LYS A 260 18.21 -34.09 -0.89
N ARG A 261 18.91 -33.75 -1.97
CA ARG A 261 19.28 -32.37 -2.30
C ARG A 261 18.44 -31.89 -3.47
N TYR A 262 17.82 -30.74 -3.32
CA TYR A 262 17.03 -30.09 -4.35
C TYR A 262 17.69 -28.78 -4.74
N GLU A 263 17.77 -28.55 -6.04
CA GLU A 263 18.23 -27.30 -6.61
C GLU A 263 17.02 -26.45 -7.02
N ILE A 264 16.77 -25.41 -6.24
CA ILE A 264 15.71 -24.44 -6.47
C ILE A 264 16.30 -23.29 -7.28
N VAL A 265 15.70 -22.98 -8.43
CA VAL A 265 16.17 -21.92 -9.32
C VAL A 265 15.40 -20.64 -9.01
N ILE A 266 16.13 -19.57 -8.69
CA ILE A 266 15.57 -18.26 -8.35
C ILE A 266 16.16 -17.21 -9.30
N ILE A 267 15.36 -16.25 -9.75
CA ILE A 267 15.86 -15.06 -10.44
C ILE A 267 16.77 -14.28 -9.48
N ASP A 268 17.94 -13.83 -9.95
CA ASP A 268 18.81 -12.97 -9.17
C ASP A 268 18.16 -11.58 -9.01
N ILE A 269 17.66 -11.34 -7.80
CA ILE A 269 17.06 -10.07 -7.38
C ILE A 269 18.00 -9.25 -6.52
N TRP A 270 19.24 -9.71 -6.30
CA TRP A 270 20.20 -9.14 -5.36
C TRP A 270 21.21 -8.23 -6.05
N SER A 271 20.73 -7.43 -7.00
CA SER A 271 21.46 -6.33 -7.61
C SER A 271 20.64 -5.05 -7.58
N ILE A 272 21.31 -3.91 -7.46
CA ILE A 272 20.72 -2.61 -7.78
C ILE A 272 20.83 -2.44 -9.29
N PRO A 273 19.73 -2.22 -10.02
CA PRO A 273 19.77 -2.09 -11.47
C PRO A 273 20.70 -0.96 -11.91
N GLN A 274 21.59 -1.22 -12.88
CA GLN A 274 22.52 -0.21 -13.38
C GLN A 274 21.81 1.08 -13.86
N PRO A 275 20.65 1.01 -14.53
CA PRO A 275 19.90 2.21 -14.92
C PRO A 275 19.45 3.10 -13.75
N GLU A 276 19.20 2.53 -12.56
CA GLU A 276 18.87 3.30 -11.35
C GLU A 276 20.10 4.02 -10.78
N ILE A 277 21.27 3.39 -10.85
CA ILE A 277 22.55 4.01 -10.45
C ILE A 277 22.89 5.17 -11.39
N GLU A 278 22.74 4.97 -12.70
CA GLU A 278 23.00 5.99 -13.71
C GLU A 278 22.02 7.17 -13.64
N ASP A 279 20.75 6.93 -13.28
CA ASP A 279 19.77 8.01 -13.01
C ASP A 279 20.26 8.93 -11.89
N LEU A 280 20.68 8.37 -10.75
CA LEU A 280 21.19 9.16 -9.63
C LEU A 280 22.46 9.92 -10.02
N LYS A 281 23.39 9.31 -10.75
CA LYS A 281 24.60 9.99 -11.26
C LYS A 281 24.25 11.17 -12.16
N ASP A 282 23.31 10.99 -13.09
CA ASP A 282 22.91 12.03 -14.04
C ASP A 282 22.21 13.19 -13.35
N ARG A 283 21.25 12.90 -12.46
CA ARG A 283 20.56 13.92 -11.64
C ARG A 283 21.53 14.70 -10.76
N THR A 284 22.50 14.00 -10.15
CA THR A 284 23.56 14.64 -9.35
C THR A 284 24.36 15.63 -10.20
N ARG A 285 24.86 15.19 -11.37
CA ARG A 285 25.65 16.03 -12.28
C ARG A 285 24.87 17.23 -12.79
N LYS A 286 23.63 17.02 -13.23
CA LYS A 286 22.74 18.09 -13.74
C LYS A 286 22.44 19.12 -12.66
N THR A 287 22.12 18.67 -11.45
CA THR A 287 21.79 19.56 -10.32
C THR A 287 23.03 20.32 -9.86
N TYR A 288 24.17 19.65 -9.70
CA TYR A 288 25.43 20.30 -9.31
C TYR A 288 25.84 21.42 -10.27
N LYS A 289 25.73 21.20 -11.58
CA LYS A 289 26.04 22.22 -12.60
C LYS A 289 25.22 23.51 -12.42
N LEU A 290 24.01 23.43 -11.86
CA LEU A 290 23.19 24.59 -11.55
C LEU A 290 23.57 25.25 -10.21
N LEU A 291 24.21 24.50 -9.31
CA LEU A 291 24.63 24.93 -7.98
C LEU A 291 26.06 25.46 -7.93
N GLU A 292 26.93 25.07 -8.85
CA GLU A 292 28.38 25.32 -8.82
C GLU A 292 28.75 26.82 -8.80
N THR A 293 27.85 27.69 -9.26
CA THR A 293 28.03 29.16 -9.27
C THR A 293 27.28 29.88 -8.15
N THR A 294 26.74 29.15 -7.18
CA THR A 294 25.84 29.68 -6.15
C THR A 294 26.49 29.69 -4.78
N LYS A 295 25.84 30.35 -3.80
CA LYS A 295 26.28 30.33 -2.40
C LYS A 295 26.26 28.94 -1.76
N TYR A 296 25.62 27.96 -2.39
CA TYR A 296 25.48 26.59 -1.89
C TYR A 296 26.55 25.63 -2.44
N VAL A 297 27.53 26.11 -3.21
CA VAL A 297 28.53 25.25 -3.88
C VAL A 297 29.27 24.32 -2.92
N GLN A 298 29.68 24.78 -1.74
CA GLN A 298 30.40 23.93 -0.77
C GLN A 298 29.53 22.77 -0.24
N SER A 299 28.25 23.05 0.07
CA SER A 299 27.30 22.01 0.47
C SER A 299 27.02 21.05 -0.69
N ALA A 300 26.92 21.57 -1.91
CA ALA A 300 26.72 20.77 -3.11
C ALA A 300 27.91 19.84 -3.37
N GLU A 301 29.15 20.33 -3.26
CA GLU A 301 30.38 19.54 -3.40
C GLU A 301 30.44 18.39 -2.39
N TYR A 302 30.10 18.66 -1.12
CA TYR A 302 30.03 17.64 -0.08
C TYR A 302 29.03 16.52 -0.43
N LEU A 303 27.82 16.90 -0.84
CA LEU A 303 26.78 15.94 -1.24
C LEU A 303 27.21 15.13 -2.47
N VAL A 304 27.74 15.78 -3.51
CA VAL A 304 28.24 15.11 -4.72
C VAL A 304 29.33 14.10 -4.38
N ALA A 305 30.26 14.43 -3.50
CA ALA A 305 31.32 13.52 -3.07
C ALA A 305 30.75 12.29 -2.35
N ASN A 306 29.77 12.48 -1.45
CA ASN A 306 29.11 11.38 -0.75
C ASN A 306 28.29 10.49 -1.68
N ILE A 307 27.52 11.09 -2.59
CA ILE A 307 26.74 10.37 -3.61
C ILE A 307 27.68 9.50 -4.44
N LYS A 308 28.75 10.10 -4.99
CA LYS A 308 29.74 9.40 -5.80
C LYS A 308 30.35 8.22 -5.04
N LYS A 309 30.83 8.45 -3.82
CA LYS A 309 31.42 7.41 -2.96
C LYS A 309 30.45 6.24 -2.73
N ASN A 310 29.18 6.52 -2.45
CA ASN A 310 28.19 5.48 -2.20
C ASN A 310 27.85 4.68 -3.47
N LEU A 311 27.65 5.35 -4.60
CA LEU A 311 27.32 4.69 -5.86
C LEU A 311 28.49 3.85 -6.40
N GLU A 312 29.71 4.36 -6.37
CA GLU A 312 30.91 3.60 -6.76
C GLU A 312 31.10 2.36 -5.87
N ALA A 313 30.84 2.48 -4.57
CA ALA A 313 30.90 1.34 -3.65
C ALA A 313 29.81 0.30 -3.90
N VAL A 314 28.65 0.69 -4.46
CA VAL A 314 27.61 -0.24 -4.91
C VAL A 314 28.08 -0.99 -6.16
N GLU A 315 28.55 -0.27 -7.18
CA GLU A 315 29.02 -0.85 -8.44
C GLU A 315 30.19 -1.82 -8.23
N LEU A 316 31.23 -1.38 -7.50
CA LEU A 316 32.38 -2.22 -7.16
C LEU A 316 31.99 -3.44 -6.32
N SER A 317 30.94 -3.30 -5.51
CA SER A 317 30.43 -4.44 -4.74
C SER A 317 29.69 -5.41 -5.65
N GLN A 318 28.88 -4.94 -6.60
CA GLN A 318 28.12 -5.79 -7.53
C GLN A 318 28.99 -6.49 -8.57
N SER A 319 30.12 -5.92 -8.95
CA SER A 319 31.03 -6.52 -9.94
C SER A 319 31.85 -7.71 -9.42
N LYS A 320 31.74 -8.05 -8.13
CA LYS A 320 32.50 -9.15 -7.50
C LYS A 320 31.67 -10.41 -7.44
N GLU A 321 32.18 -11.48 -8.03
CA GLU A 321 31.61 -12.82 -7.90
C GLU A 321 31.72 -13.32 -6.46
N ARG A 322 30.62 -13.88 -5.93
CA ARG A 322 30.53 -14.35 -4.55
C ARG A 322 29.58 -15.53 -4.41
N PRO A 323 29.75 -16.38 -3.38
CA PRO A 323 28.73 -17.33 -2.98
C PRO A 323 27.40 -16.63 -2.67
N VAL A 324 26.29 -17.31 -2.95
CA VAL A 324 24.90 -16.79 -2.81
C VAL A 324 24.65 -16.07 -1.48
N ALA A 325 25.02 -16.68 -0.36
CA ALA A 325 24.82 -16.09 0.96
C ALA A 325 25.58 -14.75 1.13
N GLN A 326 26.78 -14.65 0.58
CA GLN A 326 27.57 -13.42 0.60
C GLN A 326 27.06 -12.39 -0.40
N HIS A 327 26.56 -12.84 -1.57
CA HIS A 327 25.91 -11.98 -2.56
C HIS A 327 24.69 -11.26 -1.96
N ILE A 328 23.81 -12.01 -1.27
CA ILE A 328 22.64 -11.46 -0.55
C ILE A 328 23.06 -10.45 0.53
N SER A 329 24.10 -10.79 1.30
CA SER A 329 24.62 -9.90 2.34
C SER A 329 25.17 -8.59 1.74
N ALA A 330 25.94 -8.69 0.66
CA ALA A 330 26.47 -7.54 -0.07
C ALA A 330 25.34 -6.67 -0.64
N TYR A 331 24.30 -7.27 -1.21
CA TYR A 331 23.11 -6.56 -1.67
C TYR A 331 22.44 -5.74 -0.56
N ARG A 332 22.26 -6.30 0.63
CA ARG A 332 21.65 -5.57 1.76
C ARG A 332 22.46 -4.34 2.18
N VAL A 333 23.78 -4.44 2.11
CA VAL A 333 24.68 -3.29 2.34
C VAL A 333 24.57 -2.28 1.21
N ASN A 334 24.58 -2.73 -0.04
CA ASN A 334 24.45 -1.89 -1.23
C ASN A 334 23.12 -1.13 -1.25
N LYS A 335 22.02 -1.78 -0.86
CA LYS A 335 20.71 -1.16 -0.73
C LYS A 335 20.71 0.03 0.23
N LYS A 336 21.44 -0.06 1.35
CA LYS A 336 21.61 1.06 2.29
C LYS A 336 22.45 2.20 1.68
N ARG A 337 23.55 1.87 0.99
CA ARG A 337 24.40 2.85 0.30
C ARG A 337 23.63 3.59 -0.80
N PHE A 338 22.92 2.84 -1.64
CA PHE A 338 22.09 3.38 -2.70
C PHE A 338 20.98 4.28 -2.14
N LYS A 339 20.30 3.84 -1.07
CA LYS A 339 19.30 4.68 -0.38
C LYS A 339 19.90 6.00 0.13
N THR A 340 21.07 5.94 0.77
CA THR A 340 21.78 7.13 1.27
C THR A 340 22.12 8.08 0.12
N ALA A 341 22.64 7.55 -1.00
CA ALA A 341 22.91 8.34 -2.20
C ALA A 341 21.63 8.98 -2.76
N ALA A 342 20.51 8.27 -2.78
CA ALA A 342 19.23 8.82 -3.23
C ALA A 342 18.74 9.96 -2.33
N GLU A 343 18.87 9.83 -1.01
CA GLU A 343 18.54 10.88 -0.04
C GLU A 343 19.45 12.11 -0.19
N ASP A 344 20.75 11.91 -0.42
CA ASP A 344 21.70 12.99 -0.70
C ASP A 344 21.37 13.70 -2.04
N VAL A 345 20.94 12.98 -3.07
CA VAL A 345 20.46 13.57 -4.34
C VAL A 345 19.23 14.45 -4.11
N THR A 346 18.26 13.98 -3.32
CA THR A 346 17.09 14.80 -2.97
C THR A 346 17.50 16.06 -2.21
N THR A 347 18.43 15.93 -1.25
CA THR A 347 18.96 17.09 -0.52
C THR A 347 19.66 18.09 -1.46
N LEU A 348 20.39 17.59 -2.46
CA LEU A 348 21.01 18.43 -3.49
C LEU A 348 19.97 19.16 -4.35
N GLU A 349 18.88 18.48 -4.71
CA GLU A 349 17.74 19.07 -5.43
C GLU A 349 17.00 20.13 -4.59
N ASP A 350 16.91 19.94 -3.27
CA ASP A 350 16.32 20.90 -2.34
C ASP A 350 17.16 22.20 -2.25
N LEU A 351 18.49 22.10 -2.27
CA LEU A 351 19.37 23.28 -2.36
C LEU A 351 19.08 24.08 -3.64
N LEU A 352 18.82 23.39 -4.76
CA LEU A 352 18.45 24.03 -6.02
C LEU A 352 17.08 24.72 -5.93
N ALA A 353 16.12 24.12 -5.21
CA ALA A 353 14.82 24.73 -4.97
C ALA A 353 14.93 26.01 -4.12
N ALA A 354 15.78 26.01 -3.09
CA ALA A 354 16.01 27.19 -2.25
C ALA A 354 16.58 28.39 -3.05
N ILE A 355 17.44 28.14 -4.04
CA ILE A 355 17.92 29.18 -4.95
C ILE A 355 16.79 29.79 -5.77
N ARG A 356 15.84 28.97 -6.24
CA ARG A 356 14.69 29.46 -7.02
C ARG A 356 13.83 30.39 -6.20
N GLU A 357 13.59 30.06 -4.93
CA GLU A 357 12.81 30.91 -4.04
C GLU A 357 13.52 32.24 -3.75
N ASP A 358 14.85 32.21 -3.52
CA ASP A 358 15.67 33.42 -3.38
C ASP A 358 15.67 34.28 -4.66
N LEU A 359 15.71 33.64 -5.84
CA LEU A 359 15.66 34.31 -7.16
C LEU A 359 14.28 34.87 -7.51
N GLU A 360 13.19 34.23 -7.09
CA GLU A 360 11.84 34.78 -7.28
C GLU A 360 11.59 35.99 -6.36
N ARG A 361 12.20 36.00 -5.17
CA ARG A 361 12.14 37.13 -4.23
C ARG A 361 13.03 38.30 -4.68
N SER A 362 14.19 38.03 -5.31
CA SER A 362 15.07 39.06 -5.90
C SER A 362 14.80 39.21 -7.40
N LYS A 363 13.96 40.16 -7.82
CA LYS A 363 13.62 40.42 -9.24
C LYS A 363 14.87 40.62 -10.12
N LEU A 364 15.39 39.58 -10.77
CA LEU A 364 16.57 39.70 -11.63
C LEU A 364 16.50 38.89 -12.92
N LYS A 365 16.03 39.56 -13.99
CA LYS A 365 16.19 39.20 -15.41
C LYS A 365 17.64 38.81 -15.80
N ASN A 366 18.65 39.27 -15.05
CA ASN A 366 20.07 39.10 -15.38
C ASN A 366 20.63 37.69 -15.15
N ILE A 367 20.05 36.89 -14.25
CA ILE A 367 20.53 35.52 -13.98
C ILE A 367 19.94 34.54 -15.02
N LEU A 368 18.66 34.72 -15.38
CA LEU A 368 18.02 34.00 -16.48
C LEU A 368 18.72 34.27 -17.83
N GLN A 369 19.28 35.46 -18.04
CA GLN A 369 20.01 35.80 -19.26
C GLN A 369 21.37 35.10 -19.34
N LYS A 370 22.03 34.83 -18.20
CA LYS A 370 23.23 33.98 -18.15
C LYS A 370 22.91 32.49 -18.36
N ILE A 371 21.73 32.04 -17.91
CA ILE A 371 21.27 30.65 -18.10
C ILE A 371 20.85 30.38 -19.56
N LYS A 372 20.28 31.38 -20.27
CA LYS A 372 19.94 31.29 -21.70
C LYS A 372 21.14 31.11 -22.65
N GLY A 373 22.37 31.31 -22.19
CA GLY A 373 23.59 31.06 -22.96
C GLY A 373 23.95 29.58 -23.13
N PHE A 374 23.28 28.68 -22.41
CA PHE A 374 23.51 27.23 -22.48
C PHE A 374 22.33 26.56 -23.22
N SER A 375 22.48 26.36 -24.52
CA SER A 375 21.46 25.81 -25.42
C SER A 375 20.97 24.39 -25.06
N SER A 376 21.67 23.65 -24.19
CA SER A 376 21.23 22.33 -23.71
C SER A 376 20.41 22.37 -22.41
N VAL A 377 20.13 23.57 -21.86
CA VAL A 377 19.46 23.75 -20.55
C VAL A 377 18.13 24.50 -20.69
N ALA A 378 17.86 25.10 -21.86
CA ALA A 378 16.64 25.85 -22.13
C ALA A 378 15.37 24.98 -22.01
N ASP A 379 15.40 23.74 -22.53
CA ASP A 379 14.23 22.84 -22.53
C ASP A 379 13.92 22.27 -21.11
N ILE A 380 14.96 22.12 -20.29
CA ILE A 380 14.84 21.70 -18.87
C ILE A 380 14.37 22.88 -18.01
N ALA A 381 14.85 24.10 -18.31
CA ALA A 381 14.36 25.30 -17.66
C ALA A 381 12.88 25.55 -18.01
N GLU A 382 12.47 25.40 -19.26
CA GLU A 382 11.11 25.69 -19.72
C GLU A 382 10.06 24.70 -19.20
N SER A 383 10.40 23.41 -19.11
CA SER A 383 9.51 22.36 -18.56
C SER A 383 9.35 22.41 -17.04
N ILE A 384 10.32 22.99 -16.32
CA ILE A 384 10.28 23.14 -14.85
C ILE A 384 9.79 24.54 -14.43
N LEU A 385 9.87 25.55 -15.30
CA LEU A 385 9.40 26.93 -15.03
C LEU A 385 7.91 27.15 -15.33
N LYS A 386 7.19 26.18 -15.90
CA LYS A 386 5.73 26.27 -16.04
C LYS A 386 5.05 26.15 -14.67
N LYS A 387 4.67 27.29 -14.10
CA LYS A 387 3.84 27.36 -12.88
C LYS A 387 2.51 26.63 -13.10
N PRO A 388 1.96 25.91 -12.11
CA PRO A 388 0.54 25.56 -12.11
C PRO A 388 -0.24 26.87 -12.18
N ASN A 389 -1.21 26.95 -13.09
CA ASN A 389 -1.94 28.18 -13.37
C ASN A 389 -2.62 28.66 -12.08
N VAL A 390 -2.06 29.70 -11.47
CA VAL A 390 -2.45 30.25 -10.16
C VAL A 390 -3.91 30.73 -10.19
N ASN A 391 -4.43 31.04 -11.38
CA ASN A 391 -5.85 31.35 -11.59
C ASN A 391 -6.78 30.16 -11.31
N THR A 392 -6.34 28.91 -11.45
CA THR A 392 -7.19 27.74 -11.17
C THR A 392 -7.24 27.45 -9.68
N ALA A 393 -6.10 27.50 -8.98
CA ALA A 393 -6.04 27.29 -7.53
C ALA A 393 -6.84 28.37 -6.76
N TRP A 394 -6.71 29.64 -7.15
CA TRP A 394 -7.51 30.72 -6.55
C TRP A 394 -9.00 30.60 -6.86
N LYS A 395 -9.38 30.16 -8.07
CA LYS A 395 -10.79 29.88 -8.40
C LYS A 395 -11.35 28.72 -7.57
N VAL A 396 -10.55 27.70 -7.28
CA VAL A 396 -10.95 26.58 -6.41
C VAL A 396 -11.14 27.06 -4.97
N ILE A 397 -10.20 27.84 -4.42
CA ILE A 397 -10.30 28.39 -3.06
C ILE A 397 -11.54 29.30 -2.91
N VAL A 398 -11.76 30.20 -3.88
CA VAL A 398 -12.95 31.06 -3.90
C VAL A 398 -14.23 30.23 -4.05
N GLY A 399 -14.21 29.18 -4.87
CA GLY A 399 -15.33 28.24 -5.02
C GLY A 399 -15.70 27.55 -3.69
N ILE A 400 -14.70 27.10 -2.93
CA ILE A 400 -14.92 26.48 -1.61
C ILE A 400 -15.49 27.49 -0.62
N LEU A 401 -14.98 28.72 -0.58
CA LEU A 401 -15.48 29.76 0.32
C LEU A 401 -16.95 30.13 0.03
N ILE A 402 -17.32 30.25 -1.25
CA ILE A 402 -18.70 30.51 -1.66
C ILE A 402 -19.60 29.34 -1.27
N PHE A 403 -19.16 28.10 -1.50
CA PHE A 403 -19.92 26.91 -1.15
C PHE A 403 -20.20 26.82 0.35
N VAL A 404 -19.17 27.02 1.18
CA VAL A 404 -19.31 27.04 2.64
C VAL A 404 -20.27 28.15 3.08
N GLY A 405 -20.17 29.35 2.49
CA GLY A 405 -21.10 30.45 2.78
C GLY A 405 -22.56 30.08 2.49
N ILE A 406 -22.83 29.44 1.35
CA ILE A 406 -24.18 29.01 0.98
C ILE A 406 -24.71 27.94 1.94
N VAL A 407 -23.90 26.92 2.28
CA VAL A 407 -24.29 25.87 3.23
C VAL A 407 -24.62 26.47 4.59
N THR A 408 -23.84 27.45 5.04
CA THR A 408 -24.06 28.13 6.33
C THR A 408 -25.38 28.90 6.33
N ILE A 409 -25.69 29.62 5.25
CA ILE A 409 -26.96 30.35 5.09
C ILE A 409 -28.16 29.39 5.06
N VAL A 410 -28.06 28.29 4.32
CA VAL A 410 -29.12 27.26 4.26
C VAL A 410 -29.35 26.63 5.64
N HIS A 411 -28.28 26.28 6.34
CA HIS A 411 -28.37 25.74 7.70
C HIS A 411 -29.04 26.74 8.66
N PHE A 412 -28.64 28.01 8.61
CA PHE A 412 -29.19 29.05 9.49
C PHE A 412 -30.67 29.36 9.20
N THR A 413 -31.07 29.35 7.93
CA THR A 413 -32.46 29.57 7.52
C THR A 413 -33.36 28.37 7.86
N LEU A 414 -32.87 27.14 7.72
CA LEU A 414 -33.57 25.94 8.18
C LEU A 414 -33.73 25.92 9.71
N TRP A 415 -32.66 26.24 10.44
CA TRP A 415 -32.70 26.34 11.90
C TRP A 415 -33.63 27.47 12.38
N GLY A 416 -33.56 28.65 11.75
CA GLY A 416 -34.46 29.77 12.04
C GLY A 416 -35.94 29.42 11.81
N ARG A 417 -36.26 28.69 10.73
CA ARG A 417 -37.62 28.20 10.49
C ARG A 417 -38.07 27.17 11.52
N ARG A 418 -37.19 26.24 11.90
CA ARG A 418 -37.47 25.23 12.93
C ARG A 418 -37.71 25.86 14.31
N SER A 419 -36.90 26.87 14.67
CA SER A 419 -37.04 27.59 15.94
C SER A 419 -38.35 28.38 16.08
N ARG A 420 -38.95 28.82 14.96
CA ARG A 420 -40.26 29.48 14.96
C ARG A 420 -41.41 28.49 15.13
N ALA A 421 -41.30 27.29 14.56
CA ALA A 421 -42.31 26.24 14.74
C ALA A 421 -42.38 25.77 16.20
N THR A 422 -41.24 25.65 16.89
CA THR A 422 -41.19 25.25 18.31
C THR A 422 -41.74 26.32 19.26
N LYS A 423 -41.72 27.62 18.87
CA LYS A 423 -42.35 28.68 19.67
C LYS A 423 -43.88 28.65 19.61
N VAL A 424 -44.45 28.31 18.46
CA VAL A 424 -45.92 28.23 18.29
C VAL A 424 -46.48 27.04 19.08
N GLU A 425 -45.80 25.90 19.08
CA GLU A 425 -46.19 24.73 19.91
C GLU A 425 -46.09 25.03 21.42
N LEU A 426 -45.10 25.79 21.87
CA LEU A 426 -44.95 26.15 23.29
C LEU A 426 -45.99 27.19 23.75
N GLU A 427 -46.41 28.12 22.89
CA GLU A 427 -47.47 29.10 23.20
C GLU A 427 -48.86 28.42 23.27
N GLU A 428 -49.19 27.52 22.33
CA GLU A 428 -50.44 26.76 22.35
C GLU A 428 -50.54 25.82 23.58
N THR A 429 -49.41 25.22 24.02
CA THR A 429 -49.42 24.35 25.22
C THR A 429 -49.47 25.15 26.54
N SER A 430 -49.17 26.46 26.51
CA SER A 430 -49.27 27.33 27.69
C SER A 430 -50.67 27.94 27.88
N GLU A 431 -51.40 28.21 26.79
CA GLU A 431 -52.78 28.74 26.87
C GLU A 431 -53.81 27.67 27.31
N GLU A 432 -53.56 26.38 27.06
CA GLU A 432 -54.46 25.29 27.47
C GLU A 432 -54.30 24.89 28.96
N LYS A 433 -53.33 25.48 29.69
CA LYS A 433 -53.04 25.16 31.11
C LYS A 433 -53.41 26.26 32.10
N GLU A 434 -53.95 27.39 31.65
CA GLU A 434 -54.40 28.49 32.52
C GLU A 434 -55.94 28.59 32.59
N GLU A 435 -56.62 27.51 33.01
CA GLU A 435 -57.90 27.63 33.71
C GLU A 435 -57.63 27.62 35.22
N PRO A 436 -57.93 28.70 35.97
CA PRO A 436 -57.67 28.73 37.41
C PRO A 436 -58.79 28.03 38.20
N VAL A 437 -58.40 26.97 38.91
CA VAL A 437 -59.16 26.38 40.01
C VAL A 437 -59.25 27.40 41.15
N GLU A 438 -60.43 27.99 41.33
CA GLU A 438 -60.75 28.87 42.45
C GLU A 438 -60.84 28.06 43.75
N SER A 439 -59.93 28.37 44.68
CA SER A 439 -59.79 27.72 45.98
C SER A 439 -60.77 28.29 47.01
N GLU A 440 -61.71 27.48 47.47
CA GLU A 440 -62.42 27.68 48.73
C GLU A 440 -61.45 27.63 49.93
N LYS A 441 -61.45 28.70 50.75
CA LYS A 441 -61.11 28.60 52.17
C LYS A 441 -61.77 29.73 53.00
N ASN A 442 -62.83 29.32 53.71
CA ASN A 442 -63.31 29.74 55.04
C ASN A 442 -63.44 31.23 55.40
N LYS A 443 -64.66 31.61 55.80
CA LYS A 443 -64.93 32.34 57.06
C LYS A 443 -66.39 32.19 57.50
N GLU A 444 -66.53 31.74 58.76
CA GLU A 444 -67.67 31.79 59.69
C GLU A 444 -68.96 31.01 59.41
#